data_AF-A0A9E6US87-F1
#
_entry.id   AF-A0A9E6US87-F1
#
_cell.length_a   1.000
_cell.length_b   1.000
_cell.length_c   1.000
_cell.angle_alpha   90.00
_cell.angle_beta   90.00
_cell.angle_gamma   90.00
#
_symmetry.space_group_name_H-M   'P 1'
#
loop_
_entity.id
_entity.type
_entity.pdbx_description
1 polymer ?
#
loop_
_entity_poly.entity_id
_entity_poly.type
_entity_poly.pdbx_seq_one_letter_code
_entity_poly.pdbx_strand_id
1 'polypeptide(L)'
;MKELTFAALWAVFHEMLGAWLYLGLAAAVAFALAVVVLVIRERGVMYARLVRCYIIGLIGGFSGVFIAPAITLTSVTAAGGPADWVLLFLVWVVGAIGSTIVLYTLVGWIGLSRRQSVPVAQPALAE
;
A
#
# COMPACT_ATOMS: atom_id res chain seq x y z
N MET A 1 5.33 32.59 -15.42
CA MET A 1 5.14 31.21 -14.91
C MET A 1 3.66 31.06 -14.61
N LYS A 2 2.91 30.16 -15.28
CA LYS A 2 1.49 29.94 -14.93
C LYS A 2 1.46 29.41 -13.50
N GLU A 3 0.79 30.13 -12.60
CA GLU A 3 0.48 29.59 -11.29
C GLU A 3 -0.37 28.35 -11.52
N LEU A 4 0.22 27.18 -11.33
CA LEU A 4 -0.52 25.94 -11.17
C LEU A 4 -1.31 26.11 -9.87
N THR A 5 -2.46 26.78 -9.97
CA THR A 5 -3.38 26.88 -8.86
C THR A 5 -3.84 25.47 -8.54
N PHE A 6 -3.96 25.15 -7.25
CA PHE A 6 -4.46 23.85 -6.81
C PHE A 6 -5.80 23.51 -7.48
N ALA A 7 -6.63 24.53 -7.73
CA ALA A 7 -7.87 24.42 -8.49
C ALA A 7 -7.66 23.94 -9.95
N ALA A 8 -6.64 24.44 -10.65
CA ALA A 8 -6.34 23.99 -12.01
C ALA A 8 -5.87 22.53 -12.05
N LEU A 9 -5.03 22.11 -11.09
CA LEU A 9 -4.58 20.72 -10.98
C LEU A 9 -5.76 19.78 -10.68
N TRP A 10 -6.64 20.19 -9.77
CA TRP A 10 -7.86 19.46 -9.42
C TRP A 10 -8.80 19.31 -10.62
N ALA A 11 -9.01 20.39 -11.39
CA ALA A 11 -9.86 20.38 -12.57
C ALA A 11 -9.34 19.42 -13.64
N VAL A 12 -8.02 19.40 -13.89
CA VAL A 12 -7.41 18.47 -14.85
C VAL A 12 -7.58 17.02 -14.41
N PHE A 13 -7.35 16.71 -13.12
CA PHE A 13 -7.57 15.35 -12.62
C PHE A 13 -9.03 14.93 -12.75
N HIS A 14 -9.96 15.84 -12.45
CA HIS A 14 -11.38 15.58 -12.61
C HIS A 14 -11.75 15.30 -14.07
N GLU A 15 -11.18 16.05 -15.02
CA GLU A 15 -11.46 15.84 -16.44
C GLU A 15 -10.82 14.55 -16.98
N MET A 16 -9.60 14.21 -16.54
CA MET A 16 -8.88 13.03 -17.02
C MET A 16 -9.36 11.71 -16.40
N LEU A 17 -9.75 11.72 -15.12
CA LEU A 17 -10.16 10.51 -14.39
C LEU A 17 -11.67 10.41 -14.17
N GLY A 18 -12.42 11.52 -14.22
CA GLY A 18 -13.85 11.55 -13.98
C GLY A 18 -14.25 10.81 -12.69
N ALA A 19 -15.18 9.86 -12.80
CA ALA A 19 -15.66 9.05 -11.68
C ALA A 19 -14.57 8.22 -10.98
N TRP A 20 -13.51 7.82 -11.70
CA TRP A 20 -12.41 7.02 -11.14
C TRP A 20 -11.60 7.80 -10.11
N LEU A 21 -11.58 9.13 -10.21
CA LEU A 21 -10.92 9.99 -9.22
C LEU A 21 -11.53 9.78 -7.83
N TYR A 22 -12.86 9.80 -7.76
CA TYR A 22 -13.59 9.65 -6.50
C TYR A 22 -13.44 8.26 -5.91
N LEU A 23 -13.47 7.21 -6.75
CA LEU A 23 -13.22 5.84 -6.31
C LEU A 23 -11.79 5.67 -5.79
N GLY A 24 -10.80 6.21 -6.51
CA GLY A 24 -9.40 6.19 -6.08
C GLY A 24 -9.18 6.93 -4.77
N LEU A 25 -9.79 8.11 -4.61
CA LEU A 25 -9.71 8.90 -3.39
C LEU A 25 -10.40 8.18 -2.22
N ALA A 26 -11.58 7.62 -2.44
CA ALA A 26 -12.30 6.84 -1.43
C ALA A 26 -11.49 5.61 -1.00
N ALA A 27 -10.88 4.88 -1.94
CA ALA A 27 -10.02 3.75 -1.65
C ALA A 27 -8.77 4.17 -0.86
N ALA A 28 -8.13 5.30 -1.22
CA ALA A 28 -6.97 5.83 -0.51
C ALA A 28 -7.32 6.21 0.93
N VAL A 29 -8.44 6.90 1.14
CA VAL A 29 -8.92 7.28 2.48
C VAL A 29 -9.29 6.03 3.29
N ALA A 30 -10.01 5.08 2.69
CA ALA A 30 -10.38 3.83 3.37
C ALA A 30 -9.14 3.02 3.78
N PHE A 31 -8.13 2.95 2.92
CA PHE A 31 -6.86 2.29 3.24
C PHE A 31 -6.12 2.99 4.39
N ALA A 32 -5.99 4.32 4.34
CA ALA A 32 -5.36 5.08 5.41
C ALA A 32 -6.07 4.88 6.76
N LEU A 33 -7.41 4.90 6.76
CA LEU A 33 -8.21 4.60 7.94
C LEU A 33 -7.99 3.16 8.42
N ALA A 34 -7.95 2.18 7.53
CA ALA A 34 -7.71 0.78 7.89
C ALA A 34 -6.35 0.59 8.57
N VAL A 35 -5.31 1.30 8.12
CA VAL A 35 -3.98 1.33 8.76
C VAL A 35 -4.07 1.95 10.15
N VAL A 36 -4.66 3.13 10.28
CA VAL A 36 -4.77 3.85 11.57
C VAL A 36 -5.56 3.04 12.59
N VAL A 37 -6.71 2.50 12.20
CA VAL A 37 -7.55 1.66 13.06
C VAL A 37 -6.81 0.39 13.50
N LEU A 38 -6.04 -0.23 12.60
CA LEU A 38 -5.24 -1.40 12.93
C LEU A 38 -4.20 -1.08 14.00
N VAL A 39 -3.44 0.01 13.82
CA VAL A 39 -2.41 0.44 14.77
C VAL A 39 -3.00 0.75 16.14
N ILE A 40 -4.15 1.43 16.19
CA ILE A 40 -4.86 1.73 17.44
C ILE A 40 -5.34 0.44 18.13
N ARG A 41 -5.90 -0.50 17.36
CA ARG A 41 -6.44 -1.77 17.90
C ARG A 41 -5.36 -2.69 18.46
N GLU A 42 -4.21 -2.76 17.80
CA GLU A 42 -3.12 -3.65 18.23
C GLU A 42 -2.26 -3.08 19.36
N ARG A 43 -2.46 -1.80 19.73
CA ARG A 43 -1.71 -1.07 20.77
C ARG A 43 -0.18 -1.12 20.61
N GLY A 44 0.30 -1.42 19.41
CA GLY A 44 1.72 -1.55 19.11
C GLY A 44 1.98 -2.31 17.81
N VAL A 45 3.16 -2.08 17.25
CA VAL A 45 3.60 -2.72 16.00
C VAL A 45 4.29 -4.04 16.33
N MET A 46 3.72 -5.16 15.89
CA MET A 46 4.33 -6.49 16.05
C MET A 46 5.53 -6.66 15.11
N TYR A 47 6.75 -6.56 15.65
CA TYR A 47 8.02 -6.67 14.91
C TYR A 47 8.14 -7.95 14.08
N ALA A 48 7.74 -9.11 14.64
CA ALA A 48 7.82 -10.39 13.93
C ALA A 48 6.95 -10.45 12.65
N ARG A 49 5.79 -9.77 12.65
CA ARG A 49 4.92 -9.68 11.48
C ARG A 49 5.46 -8.67 10.47
N LEU A 50 6.01 -7.55 10.96
CA LEU A 50 6.59 -6.52 10.11
C LEU A 50 7.78 -7.05 9.30
N VAL A 51 8.67 -7.85 9.91
CA VAL A 51 9.81 -8.46 9.20
C VAL A 51 9.36 -9.40 8.09
N ARG A 52 8.33 -10.23 8.33
CA ARG A 52 7.79 -11.13 7.29
C ARG A 52 7.16 -10.35 6.13
N CYS A 53 6.38 -9.33 6.44
CA CYS A 53 5.78 -8.45 5.42
C CYS A 53 6.83 -7.61 4.69
N TYR A 54 7.95 -7.28 5.32
CA TYR A 54 9.07 -6.58 4.68
C TYR A 54 9.75 -7.47 3.63
N ILE A 55 10.06 -8.73 3.97
CA ILE A 55 10.68 -9.68 3.04
C ILE A 55 9.76 -9.91 1.82
N ILE A 56 8.47 -10.11 2.05
CA ILE A 56 7.50 -10.29 0.95
C ILE A 56 7.30 -8.97 0.18
N GLY A 57 7.29 -7.84 0.88
CA GLY A 57 7.18 -6.52 0.26
C GLY A 57 8.35 -6.22 -0.66
N LEU A 58 9.57 -6.71 -0.36
CA LEU A 58 10.73 -6.60 -1.23
C LEU A 58 10.48 -7.22 -2.62
N ILE A 59 9.78 -8.37 -2.65
CA ILE A 59 9.35 -9.02 -3.89
C ILE A 59 8.32 -8.13 -4.61
N GLY A 60 7.39 -7.52 -3.85
CA GLY A 60 6.46 -6.51 -4.35
C GLY A 60 7.14 -5.30 -5.01
N GLY A 61 8.27 -4.85 -4.46
CA GLY A 61 9.12 -3.82 -5.06
C GLY A 61 9.67 -4.22 -6.41
N PHE A 62 10.14 -5.47 -6.56
CA PHE A 62 10.59 -5.99 -7.85
C PHE A 62 9.47 -6.03 -8.87
N SER A 63 8.26 -6.49 -8.52
CA SER A 63 7.11 -6.44 -9.43
C SER A 63 6.82 -5.01 -9.90
N GLY A 64 6.95 -4.01 -9.03
CA GLY A 64 6.82 -2.59 -9.41
C GLY A 64 7.79 -2.18 -10.53
N VAL A 65 9.04 -2.62 -10.44
CA VAL A 65 10.08 -2.33 -11.46
C VAL A 65 9.76 -2.99 -12.80
N PHE A 66 9.18 -4.20 -12.81
CA PHE A 66 8.83 -4.89 -14.06
C PHE A 66 7.50 -4.40 -14.66
N ILE A 67 6.55 -3.98 -13.82
CA ILE A 67 5.22 -3.53 -14.25
C ILE A 67 5.25 -2.09 -14.77
N ALA A 68 6.00 -1.18 -14.13
CA ALA A 68 5.99 0.24 -14.50
C ALA A 68 6.42 0.52 -15.97
N PRO A 69 7.47 -0.13 -16.52
CA PRO A 69 7.83 -0.01 -17.93
C PRO A 69 6.94 -0.82 -18.88
N ALA A 70 6.12 -1.74 -18.36
CA ALA A 70 5.18 -2.51 -19.18
C ALA A 70 3.91 -1.70 -19.48
N ILE A 71 3.48 -0.84 -18.55
CA ILE A 71 2.29 0.01 -18.69
C ILE A 71 2.63 1.31 -19.43
N THR A 72 3.83 1.84 -19.19
CA THR A 72 4.34 3.01 -19.88
C THR A 72 5.02 2.52 -21.16
N LEU A 73 4.53 2.87 -22.35
CA LEU A 73 5.12 2.53 -23.66
C LEU A 73 6.52 3.16 -23.85
N THR A 74 7.45 2.93 -22.92
CA THR A 74 8.81 3.44 -22.86
C THR A 74 9.74 2.26 -22.72
N SER A 75 10.50 2.01 -23.79
CA SER A 75 11.47 0.94 -23.90
C SER A 75 12.49 1.02 -22.76
N VAL A 76 12.64 -0.07 -22.00
CA VAL A 76 13.68 -0.26 -20.95
C VAL A 76 15.10 -0.03 -21.50
N THR A 77 15.26 -0.08 -22.83
CA THR A 77 16.48 0.12 -23.61
C THR A 77 16.94 1.58 -23.79
N ALA A 78 16.14 2.59 -23.40
CA ALA A 78 16.61 3.98 -23.35
C ALA A 78 17.27 4.35 -22.01
N ALA A 79 17.18 3.47 -21.00
CA ALA A 79 17.73 3.66 -19.67
C ALA A 79 19.25 3.33 -19.61
N GLY A 80 20.04 4.02 -20.42
CA GLY A 80 21.50 3.89 -20.42
C GLY A 80 22.21 4.87 -19.48
N GLY A 81 21.47 5.84 -18.91
CA GLY A 81 22.03 6.90 -18.09
C GLY A 81 22.17 6.51 -16.61
N PRO A 82 23.18 7.04 -15.89
CA PRO A 82 23.28 6.86 -14.43
C PRO A 82 22.03 7.28 -13.66
N ALA A 83 21.28 8.26 -14.17
CA ALA A 83 20.04 8.73 -13.58
C ALA A 83 18.91 7.70 -13.62
N ASP A 84 18.87 6.84 -14.65
CA ASP A 84 17.80 5.85 -14.80
C ASP A 84 17.93 4.72 -13.78
N TRP A 85 19.16 4.34 -13.43
CA TRP A 85 19.43 3.38 -12.35
C TRP A 85 18.93 3.89 -10.99
N VAL A 86 19.12 5.18 -10.72
CA VAL A 86 18.60 5.81 -9.49
C VAL A 86 17.08 5.82 -9.49
N LEU A 87 16.44 6.10 -10.64
CA LEU A 87 14.99 6.09 -10.74
C LEU A 87 14.41 4.67 -10.57
N LEU A 88 15.02 3.65 -11.19
CA LEU A 88 14.62 2.26 -11.01
C LEU A 88 14.74 1.82 -9.54
N PHE A 89 15.83 2.21 -8.88
CA PHE A 89 16.01 1.97 -7.46
C PHE A 89 14.94 2.68 -6.62
N LEU A 90 14.62 3.94 -6.93
CA LEU A 90 13.58 4.68 -6.23
C LEU A 90 12.19 4.01 -6.38
N VAL A 91 11.84 3.58 -7.59
CA VAL A 91 10.59 2.86 -7.86
C VAL A 91 10.55 1.56 -7.07
N TRP A 92 11.65 0.82 -7.05
CA TRP A 92 11.77 -0.40 -6.27
C TRP A 92 11.58 -0.14 -4.77
N VAL A 93 12.24 0.88 -4.20
CA VAL A 93 12.11 1.24 -2.78
C VAL A 93 10.67 1.64 -2.44
N VAL A 94 10.06 2.52 -3.22
CA VAL A 94 8.67 2.97 -3.01
C VAL A 94 7.70 1.79 -3.14
N GLY A 95 7.88 0.94 -4.15
CA GLY A 95 7.10 -0.27 -4.36
C GLY A 95 7.24 -1.28 -3.23
N ALA A 96 8.45 -1.46 -2.71
CA ALA A 96 8.72 -2.35 -1.59
C ALA A 96 8.03 -1.87 -0.31
N ILE A 97 8.21 -0.59 0.03
CA ILE A 97 7.57 0.03 1.21
C ILE A 97 6.05 -0.04 1.09
N GLY A 98 5.48 0.33 -0.06
CA GLY A 98 4.04 0.29 -0.29
C GLY A 98 3.47 -1.11 -0.14
N SER A 99 4.13 -2.10 -0.75
CA SER A 99 3.72 -3.51 -0.67
C SER A 99 3.78 -4.03 0.76
N THR A 100 4.83 -3.68 1.53
CA THR A 100 4.94 -4.04 2.94
C THR A 100 3.78 -3.48 3.76
N ILE A 101 3.41 -2.21 3.56
CA ILE A 101 2.32 -1.57 4.31
C ILE A 101 0.98 -2.24 3.98
N VAL A 102 0.70 -2.50 2.71
CA VAL A 102 -0.53 -3.17 2.26
C VAL A 102 -0.62 -4.57 2.85
N LEU A 103 0.43 -5.38 2.70
CA LEU A 103 0.47 -6.75 3.23
C LEU A 103 0.35 -6.78 4.75
N TYR A 104 1.03 -5.87 5.45
CA TYR A 104 0.93 -5.77 6.89
C TYR A 104 -0.50 -5.46 7.33
N THR A 105 -1.17 -4.55 6.62
CA THR A 105 -2.55 -4.15 6.92
C THR A 105 -3.51 -5.32 6.70
N LEU A 106 -3.40 -6.00 5.55
CA LEU A 106 -4.23 -7.17 5.22
C LEU A 106 -4.05 -8.31 6.22
N VAL A 107 -2.80 -8.69 6.53
CA VAL A 107 -2.51 -9.77 7.48
C VAL A 107 -2.94 -9.39 8.89
N GLY A 108 -2.80 -8.13 9.29
CA GLY A 108 -3.28 -7.61 10.57
C GLY A 108 -4.80 -7.75 10.73
N TRP A 109 -5.56 -7.32 9.73
CA TRP A 109 -7.03 -7.42 9.73
C TRP A 109 -7.54 -8.87 9.69
N ILE A 110 -6.91 -9.75 8.90
CA ILE A 110 -7.25 -11.19 8.86
C ILE A 110 -6.93 -11.86 10.20
N GLY A 111 -5.79 -11.54 10.81
CA GLY A 111 -5.37 -12.09 12.10
C GLY A 111 -6.27 -11.67 13.26
N LEU A 112 -6.77 -10.44 13.25
CA LEU A 112 -7.76 -9.94 14.21
C LEU A 112 -9.11 -10.66 14.09
N SER A 113 -9.57 -10.90 12.86
CA SER A 113 -10.83 -11.61 12.60
C SER A 113 -10.79 -13.04 13.15
N ARG A 114 -9.63 -13.72 13.08
CA ARG A 114 -9.44 -15.06 13.67
C ARG A 114 -9.42 -15.10 15.20
N ARG A 115 -9.07 -14.00 15.88
CA ARG A 115 -9.10 -13.95 17.35
C ARG A 115 -10.50 -13.78 17.92
N GLN A 116 -11.43 -13.22 17.14
CA GLN A 116 -12.83 -13.06 17.54
C GLN A 116 -13.65 -14.36 17.42
N SER A 117 -13.15 -15.36 16.69
CA SER A 117 -13.84 -16.63 16.45
C SER A 117 -13.53 -17.74 17.46
N VAL A 118 -12.87 -17.44 18.59
CA VAL A 118 -12.80 -18.41 19.70
C VAL A 118 -14.08 -18.23 20.52
N PRO A 119 -15.05 -19.15 20.46
CA PRO A 119 -16.18 -19.12 21.38
C PRO A 119 -15.58 -19.28 22.77
N VAL A 120 -15.92 -18.38 23.68
CA VAL A 120 -15.67 -18.57 25.11
C VAL A 120 -16.41 -19.84 25.48
N ALA A 121 -15.72 -20.98 25.52
CA ALA A 121 -16.23 -22.15 26.19
C ALA A 121 -16.42 -21.74 27.64
N GLN A 122 -17.68 -21.49 28.01
CA GLN A 122 -18.10 -21.29 29.39
C GLN A 122 -17.47 -22.40 30.24
N PRO A 123 -16.79 -22.08 31.35
CA PRO A 123 -16.52 -23.08 32.37
C PRO A 123 -17.87 -23.37 33.05
N ALA A 124 -18.65 -24.25 32.42
CA ALA A 124 -19.84 -24.80 33.03
C ALA A 124 -19.37 -25.84 34.06
N LEU A 125 -19.55 -25.44 35.32
CA LEU A 125 -19.79 -26.30 36.48
C LEU A 125 -18.56 -27.01 37.04
N ALA A 126 -17.84 -26.29 37.90
CA ALA A 126 -17.56 -26.85 39.21
C ALA A 126 -18.92 -27.00 39.90
N GLU A 127 -19.39 -28.25 40.09
CA GLU A 127 -20.04 -28.82 41.29
C GLU A 127 -20.15 -30.34 41.09
#